data_AF-A0A956WVM2-F1
#
_entry.id   AF-A0A956WVM2-F1
#
_cell.length_a   1.000
_cell.length_b   1.000
_cell.length_c   1.000
_cell.angle_alpha   90.00
_cell.angle_beta   90.00
_cell.angle_gamma   90.00
#
_symmetry.space_group_name_H-M   'P 1'
#
loop_
_entity.id
_entity.type
_entity.pdbx_description
1 polymer ?
#
loop_
_entity_poly.entity_id
_entity_poly.type
_entity_poly.pdbx_seq_one_letter_code
_entity_poly.pdbx_strand_id
1 'polypeptide(L)'
;MFNRLVRPLLSIILVLAALVLLWLPSHAGDANTPLQRAFEKAQDDGHGSYAFRADIEQVYLPRPIPANVGQQSQRVDLHIDGKVQLPGRSDVQLWLETQVKDSDPVRLLRDGNKTYIARGDQLTPVQ
;
A
#
# COMPACT_ATOMS: atom_id res chain seq x y z
N MET A 1 37.51 52.56 43.28
CA MET A 1 37.78 52.37 41.83
C MET A 1 37.51 50.95 41.30
N PHE A 2 36.93 50.03 42.08
CA PHE A 2 36.74 48.62 41.64
C PHE A 2 35.49 48.35 40.77
N ASN A 3 34.52 49.27 40.68
CA ASN A 3 33.22 49.01 40.02
C ASN A 3 33.17 49.29 38.50
N ARG A 4 34.27 49.77 37.89
CA ARG A 4 34.31 50.10 36.45
C ARG A 4 34.78 48.95 35.55
N LEU A 5 35.42 47.92 36.09
CA LEU A 5 35.84 46.73 35.33
C LEU A 5 34.89 45.53 35.45
N VAL A 6 34.05 45.46 36.48
CA VAL A 6 33.18 44.28 36.71
C VAL A 6 31.97 44.24 35.77
N ARG A 7 31.45 45.41 35.36
CA ARG A 7 30.28 45.53 34.48
C ARG A 7 30.50 44.98 33.06
N PRO A 8 31.59 45.29 32.33
CA PRO A 8 31.78 44.72 30.99
C PRO A 8 32.01 43.20 31.05
N LEU A 9 32.65 42.70 32.12
CA LEU A 9 32.97 41.29 32.29
C LEU A 9 31.69 40.46 32.51
N LEU A 10 30.72 41.00 33.26
CA LEU A 10 29.43 40.37 33.48
C LEU A 10 28.57 40.34 32.21
N SER A 11 28.63 41.38 31.38
CA SER A 11 27.94 41.43 30.08
C SER A 11 28.50 40.41 29.09
N ILE A 12 29.82 40.23 29.05
CA ILE A 12 30.48 39.23 28.18
C ILE A 12 30.05 37.82 28.57
N ILE A 13 30.01 37.52 29.88
CA ILE A 13 29.56 36.20 30.38
C ILE A 13 28.10 35.95 30.02
N LEU A 14 27.23 36.95 30.12
CA LEU A 14 25.80 36.81 29.85
C LEU A 14 25.52 36.62 28.35
N VAL A 15 26.28 37.30 27.49
CA VAL A 15 26.21 37.09 26.03
C VAL A 15 26.74 35.71 25.65
N LEU A 16 27.85 35.26 26.25
CA LEU A 16 28.37 33.91 26.05
C LEU A 16 27.39 32.84 26.53
N ALA A 17 26.75 33.02 27.68
CA ALA A 17 25.75 32.09 28.20
C ALA A 17 24.51 32.05 27.29
N ALA A 18 24.03 33.20 26.79
CA ALA A 18 22.92 33.26 25.86
C ALA A 18 23.28 32.63 24.50
N LEU A 19 24.52 32.81 24.03
CA LEU A 19 25.01 32.17 22.81
C LEU A 19 25.09 30.67 22.97
N VAL A 20 25.58 30.16 24.11
CA VAL A 20 25.59 28.72 24.40
C VAL A 20 24.16 28.17 24.45
N LEU A 21 23.21 28.89 25.06
CA LEU A 21 21.80 28.53 25.11
C LEU A 21 21.13 28.44 23.73
N LEU A 22 21.56 29.27 22.76
CA LEU A 22 21.09 29.18 21.37
C LEU A 22 21.60 27.93 20.63
N TRP A 23 22.69 27.33 21.10
CA TRP A 23 23.28 26.13 20.52
C TRP A 23 22.78 24.85 21.22
N LEU A 24 21.92 24.94 22.25
CA LEU A 24 21.29 23.75 22.78
C LEU A 24 20.25 23.23 21.78
N PRO A 25 20.43 22.02 21.24
CA PRO A 25 19.42 21.40 20.39
C PRO A 25 18.13 21.23 21.19
N SER A 26 17.05 21.83 20.73
CA SER A 26 15.72 21.71 21.34
C SER A 26 15.25 20.26 21.22
N HIS A 27 15.53 19.43 22.21
CA HIS A 27 15.06 18.05 22.28
C HIS A 27 13.61 18.04 22.81
N ALA A 28 12.69 18.61 22.03
CA ALA A 28 11.28 18.28 22.17
C ALA A 28 11.10 16.88 21.56
N GLY A 29 11.33 15.85 22.37
CA GLY A 29 11.15 14.46 21.99
C GLY A 29 9.67 14.15 21.83
N ASP A 30 9.11 14.41 20.65
CA ASP A 30 7.78 13.92 20.28
C ASP A 30 7.83 12.39 20.18
N ALA A 31 7.23 11.70 21.14
CA ALA A 31 7.17 10.23 21.18
C ALA A 31 6.49 9.61 19.94
N ASN A 32 5.78 10.41 19.14
CA ASN A 32 5.14 10.00 17.88
C ASN A 32 6.09 10.04 16.66
N THR A 33 7.26 10.70 16.77
CA THR A 33 8.17 10.90 15.63
C THR A 33 8.86 9.65 15.07
N PRO A 34 9.17 8.57 15.84
CA PRO A 34 9.87 7.42 15.26
C PRO A 34 8.94 6.58 14.35
N LEU A 35 7.70 6.36 14.80
CA LEU A 35 6.70 5.62 14.04
C LEU A 35 6.23 6.43 12.82
N GLN A 36 6.01 7.73 13.01
CA GLN A 36 5.62 8.61 11.92
C GLN A 36 6.74 8.74 10.86
N ARG A 37 8.01 8.86 11.26
CA ARG A 37 9.14 8.82 10.31
C ARG A 37 9.31 7.46 9.64
N ALA A 38 9.04 6.36 10.33
CA ALA A 38 9.07 5.03 9.72
C ALA A 38 7.94 4.86 8.69
N PHE A 39 6.75 5.42 8.96
CA PHE A 39 5.62 5.43 8.04
C PHE A 39 5.85 6.35 6.84
N GLU A 40 6.28 7.59 7.08
CA GLU A 40 6.67 8.54 6.04
C GLU A 40 7.80 7.96 5.18
N LYS A 41 8.81 7.31 5.78
CA LYS A 41 9.87 6.64 5.04
C LYS A 41 9.36 5.45 4.21
N ALA A 42 8.43 4.64 4.71
CA ALA A 42 7.83 3.57 3.92
C ALA A 42 6.97 4.10 2.76
N GLN A 43 6.35 5.28 2.95
CA GLN A 43 5.52 5.94 1.95
C GLN A 43 6.35 6.69 0.90
N ASP A 44 7.43 7.35 1.33
CA ASP A 44 8.41 8.09 0.51
C ASP A 44 9.35 7.15 -0.23
N ASP A 45 9.75 6.03 0.40
CA ASP A 45 10.61 5.06 -0.25
C ASP A 45 9.87 4.43 -1.44
N GLY A 46 8.53 4.47 -1.53
CA GLY A 46 7.76 4.07 -2.72
C GLY A 46 7.98 2.62 -3.17
N HIS A 47 8.78 1.87 -2.42
CA HIS A 47 9.30 0.55 -2.71
C HIS A 47 8.58 -0.41 -1.76
N GLY A 48 7.59 -1.10 -2.32
CA GLY A 48 6.81 -2.07 -1.58
C GLY A 48 6.25 -3.10 -2.54
N SER A 49 6.20 -4.35 -2.11
CA SER A 49 5.50 -5.38 -2.85
C SER A 49 4.55 -6.11 -1.93
N TYR A 50 3.33 -6.37 -2.40
CA TYR A 50 2.41 -7.25 -1.71
C TYR A 50 1.81 -8.24 -2.70
N ALA A 51 1.47 -9.40 -2.18
CA ALA A 51 0.69 -10.40 -2.89
C ALA A 51 -0.65 -10.56 -2.18
N PHE A 52 -1.70 -10.83 -2.95
CA PHE A 52 -3.01 -11.14 -2.43
C PHE A 52 -3.60 -12.32 -3.19
N ARG A 53 -4.44 -13.07 -2.49
CA ARG A 53 -5.30 -14.11 -3.04
C ARG A 53 -6.72 -13.84 -2.54
N ALA A 54 -7.69 -13.97 -3.43
CA ALA A 54 -9.10 -13.91 -3.09
C ALA A 54 -9.84 -15.01 -3.83
N ASP A 55 -10.69 -15.72 -3.10
CA ASP A 55 -11.53 -16.79 -3.61
C ASP A 55 -12.99 -16.40 -3.32
N ILE A 56 -13.83 -16.46 -4.34
CA ILE A 56 -15.26 -16.12 -4.24
C ILE A 56 -16.06 -17.35 -4.66
N GLU A 57 -16.78 -17.93 -3.71
CA GLU A 57 -17.68 -19.05 -3.98
C GLU A 57 -19.11 -18.56 -4.16
N GLN A 58 -19.76 -18.99 -5.23
CA GLN A 58 -21.17 -18.69 -5.48
C GLN A 58 -21.97 -19.96 -5.74
N VAL A 59 -23.06 -20.13 -4.99
CA VAL A 59 -23.97 -21.27 -5.12
C VAL A 59 -25.33 -20.77 -5.63
N TYR A 60 -25.76 -21.32 -6.76
CA TYR A 60 -27.06 -21.06 -7.35
C TYR A 60 -28.01 -22.22 -7.04
N LEU A 61 -29.07 -21.91 -6.29
CA LEU A 61 -30.10 -22.85 -5.89
C LEU A 61 -31.35 -22.64 -6.78
N PRO A 62 -31.75 -23.64 -7.59
CA PRO A 62 -32.96 -23.53 -8.39
C PRO A 62 -34.19 -23.35 -7.49
N ARG A 63 -35.07 -22.41 -7.86
CA ARG A 63 -36.36 -22.26 -7.17
C ARG A 63 -37.25 -23.48 -7.41
N PRO A 64 -38.08 -23.90 -6.45
CA PRO A 64 -38.96 -25.06 -6.59
C PRO A 64 -40.20 -24.72 -7.43
N ILE A 65 -40.01 -24.53 -8.73
CA ILE A 65 -41.07 -24.26 -9.71
C ILE A 65 -41.03 -25.32 -10.81
N PRO A 66 -42.16 -25.63 -11.48
CA PRO A 66 -42.20 -26.66 -12.52
C PRO A 66 -41.14 -26.50 -13.61
N ALA A 67 -40.78 -25.26 -13.98
CA ALA A 67 -39.75 -24.97 -14.99
C ALA A 67 -38.34 -25.43 -14.59
N ASN A 68 -38.09 -25.69 -13.30
CA ASN A 68 -36.79 -26.10 -12.76
C ASN A 68 -36.75 -27.58 -12.38
N VAL A 69 -37.76 -28.38 -12.73
CA VAL A 69 -37.73 -29.83 -12.46
C VAL A 69 -36.52 -30.47 -13.16
N GLY A 70 -35.74 -31.23 -12.41
CA GLY A 70 -34.51 -31.86 -12.90
C GLY A 70 -33.27 -30.96 -12.91
N GLN A 71 -33.40 -29.66 -12.62
CA GLN A 71 -32.25 -28.78 -12.43
C GLN A 71 -31.57 -29.06 -11.08
N GLN A 72 -30.24 -29.01 -11.07
CA GLN A 72 -29.42 -29.20 -9.87
C GLN A 72 -28.82 -27.88 -9.41
N SER A 73 -28.32 -27.84 -8.17
CA SER A 73 -27.53 -26.71 -7.67
C SER A 73 -26.25 -26.55 -8.48
N GLN A 74 -25.90 -25.31 -8.83
CA GLN A 74 -24.67 -25.00 -9.54
C GLN A 74 -23.73 -24.23 -8.63
N ARG A 75 -22.44 -24.58 -8.68
CA ARG A 75 -21.36 -23.89 -7.98
C ARG A 75 -20.42 -23.24 -8.98
N VAL A 76 -20.07 -22.00 -8.72
CA VAL A 76 -19.11 -21.19 -9.48
C VAL A 76 -18.11 -20.61 -8.49
N ASP A 77 -16.85 -20.92 -8.69
CA ASP A 77 -15.75 -20.42 -7.87
C ASP A 77 -14.90 -19.46 -8.73
N LEU A 78 -14.72 -18.23 -8.26
CA LEU A 78 -13.87 -17.23 -8.90
C LEU A 78 -12.60 -17.07 -8.07
N HIS A 79 -11.47 -17.35 -8.69
CA HIS A 79 -10.15 -17.21 -8.10
C HIS A 79 -9.47 -15.96 -8.63
N ILE A 80 -8.79 -15.25 -7.72
CA ILE A 80 -8.04 -14.03 -8.03
C ILE A 80 -6.69 -14.11 -7.30
N ASP A 81 -5.61 -14.15 -8.08
CA ASP A 81 -4.25 -14.06 -7.57
C ASP A 81 -3.60 -12.77 -8.07
N GLY A 82 -3.00 -11.99 -7.17
CA GLY A 82 -2.44 -10.70 -7.51
C GLY A 82 -1.09 -10.45 -6.86
N LYS A 83 -0.18 -9.84 -7.62
CA LYS A 83 1.08 -9.29 -7.14
C LYS A 83 1.14 -7.82 -7.54
N VAL A 84 1.44 -6.96 -6.57
CA VAL A 84 1.59 -5.52 -6.79
C VAL A 84 2.98 -5.11 -6.34
N GLN A 85 3.66 -4.37 -7.20
CA GLN A 85 4.98 -3.79 -6.99
C GLN A 85 4.84 -2.28 -7.12
N LEU A 86 5.11 -1.58 -6.03
CA LEU A 86 5.09 -0.14 -5.97
C LEU A 86 6.44 0.42 -6.47
N PRO A 87 6.41 1.55 -7.20
CA PRO A 87 5.22 2.20 -7.74
C PRO A 87 4.78 1.58 -9.08
N GLY A 88 3.48 1.29 -9.21
CA GLY A 88 2.81 1.24 -10.52
C GLY A 88 2.89 -0.06 -11.33
N ARG A 89 3.45 -1.17 -10.82
CA ARG A 89 3.41 -2.46 -11.51
C ARG A 89 2.45 -3.42 -10.81
N SER A 90 1.59 -4.08 -11.56
CA SER A 90 0.74 -5.14 -11.01
C SER A 90 0.50 -6.26 -12.01
N ASP A 91 0.32 -7.45 -11.48
CA ASP A 91 0.03 -8.66 -12.22
C ASP A 91 -1.09 -9.39 -11.48
N VAL A 92 -2.28 -9.41 -12.08
CA VAL A 92 -3.48 -9.99 -11.49
C VAL A 92 -4.00 -11.06 -12.44
N GLN A 93 -4.19 -12.28 -11.95
CA GLN A 93 -4.77 -13.38 -12.69
C GLN A 93 -6.13 -13.72 -12.11
N LEU A 94 -7.11 -13.93 -12.98
CA LEU A 94 -8.47 -14.32 -12.63
C LEU A 94 -8.85 -15.56 -13.43
N TRP A 95 -9.47 -16.55 -12.78
CA TRP A 95 -10.08 -17.69 -13.47
C TRP A 95 -11.31 -18.17 -12.70
N LEU A 96 -12.26 -18.71 -13.45
CA LEU A 96 -13.47 -19.32 -12.92
C LEU A 96 -13.34 -20.83 -12.99
N GLU A 97 -13.64 -21.49 -11.88
CA GLU A 97 -13.87 -22.92 -11.79
C GLU A 97 -15.38 -23.16 -11.72
N THR A 98 -15.87 -24.08 -12.56
CA THR A 98 -17.29 -24.46 -12.58
C THR A 98 -17.41 -25.97 -12.64
N GLN A 99 -18.56 -26.50 -12.25
CA GLN A 99 -18.80 -27.96 -12.29
C GLN A 99 -18.72 -28.58 -13.70
N VAL A 100 -18.78 -27.78 -14.76
CA VAL A 100 -18.81 -28.27 -16.15
C VAL A 100 -17.45 -28.11 -16.83
N LYS A 101 -16.86 -26.92 -16.71
CA LYS A 101 -15.58 -26.60 -17.32
C LYS A 101 -14.97 -25.35 -16.69
N ASP A 102 -13.66 -25.38 -16.48
CA ASP A 102 -12.91 -24.21 -16.05
C ASP A 102 -12.73 -23.21 -17.19
N SER A 103 -12.71 -21.93 -16.85
CA SER A 103 -12.39 -20.87 -17.80
C SER A 103 -10.88 -20.75 -17.97
N ASP A 104 -10.43 -20.41 -19.18
CA ASP A 104 -9.05 -19.98 -19.36
C ASP A 104 -8.77 -18.72 -18.50
N PRO A 105 -7.60 -18.65 -17.86
CA PRO A 105 -7.28 -17.52 -17.00
C PRO A 105 -7.15 -16.23 -17.80
N VAL A 106 -7.69 -15.16 -17.23
CA VAL A 106 -7.52 -13.79 -17.70
C VAL A 106 -6.48 -13.11 -16.82
N ARG A 107 -5.42 -12.58 -17.43
CA ARG A 107 -4.34 -11.91 -16.70
C ARG A 107 -4.33 -10.41 -17.02
N LEU A 108 -4.47 -9.59 -16.00
CA LEU A 108 -4.39 -8.14 -16.08
C LEU A 108 -2.98 -7.70 -15.65
N LEU A 109 -2.26 -7.09 -16.58
CA LEU A 109 -0.91 -6.58 -16.37
C LEU A 109 -0.97 -5.06 -16.38
N ARG A 110 -0.42 -4.44 -15.34
CA ARG A 110 -0.21 -2.99 -15.29
C ARG A 110 1.27 -2.71 -15.19
N ASP A 111 1.74 -1.81 -16.05
CA ASP A 111 3.11 -1.30 -16.02
C ASP A 111 3.06 0.23 -16.14
N GLY A 112 3.15 0.90 -14.99
CA GLY A 112 2.92 2.33 -14.85
C GLY A 112 1.49 2.72 -15.22
N ASN A 113 1.37 3.48 -16.32
CA ASN A 113 0.10 3.98 -16.86
C ASN A 113 -0.48 3.09 -17.96
N LYS A 114 0.18 1.97 -18.29
CA LYS A 114 -0.30 1.05 -19.31
C LYS A 114 -0.96 -0.14 -18.63
N THR A 115 -2.15 -0.49 -19.09
CA THR A 115 -2.89 -1.67 -18.64
C THR A 115 -3.09 -2.59 -19.83
N TYR A 116 -2.89 -3.87 -19.63
CA TYR A 116 -3.06 -4.91 -20.63
C TYR A 116 -3.90 -6.05 -20.07
N ILE A 117 -4.67 -6.68 -20.93
CA ILE A 117 -5.36 -7.93 -20.66
C ILE A 117 -4.71 -9.01 -21.53
N ALA A 118 -4.23 -10.07 -20.90
CA ALA A 118 -3.76 -11.29 -21.55
C ALA A 118 -4.81 -12.40 -21.42
N ARG A 119 -5.06 -13.09 -22.53
CA ARG A 119 -5.80 -14.36 -22.58
C ARG A 119 -4.99 -15.34 -23.42
N GLY A 120 -4.48 -16.41 -22.78
CA GLY A 120 -3.47 -17.27 -23.40
C GLY A 120 -2.26 -16.44 -23.84
N ASP A 121 -1.86 -16.57 -25.10
CA ASP A 121 -0.71 -15.86 -25.69
C ASP A 121 -1.06 -14.47 -26.26
N GLN A 122 -2.33 -14.07 -26.20
CA GLN A 122 -2.77 -12.79 -26.77
C GLN A 122 -2.79 -11.70 -25.71
N LEU A 123 -1.97 -10.65 -25.90
CA LEU A 123 -1.92 -9.46 -25.05
C LEU A 123 -2.62 -8.28 -25.74
N THR A 124 -3.62 -7.68 -25.09
CA THR A 124 -4.40 -6.55 -25.64
C THR A 124 -4.32 -5.35 -24.70
N PRO A 125 -3.94 -4.14 -25.17
CA PRO A 125 -3.97 -2.94 -24.34
C PRO A 125 -5.41 -2.54 -24.00
N VAL A 126 -5.62 -2.08 -22.77
CA VAL A 126 -6.87 -1.48 -22.31
C VAL A 126 -6.74 0.03 -22.48
N GLN A 127 -7.64 0.64 -23.26
CA GLN A 127 -7.72 2.08 -23.44
C GLN A 127 -8.44 2.75 -22.28
#